data_AF-A0A9D3XF36-F1
#
_entry.id   AF-A0A9D3XF36-F1
#
_cell.length_a   1.000
_cell.length_b   1.000
_cell.length_c   1.000
_cell.angle_alpha   90.00
_cell.angle_beta   90.00
_cell.angle_gamma   90.00
#
_symmetry.space_group_name_H-M   'P 1'
#
loop_
_entity.id
_entity.type
_entity.pdbx_description
1 polymer ?
#
loop_
_entity_poly.entity_id
_entity_poly.type
_entity_poly.pdbx_seq_one_letter_code
_entity_poly.pdbx_strand_id
1 'polypeptide(L)'
;MKLLRGPLGAALGLALLLSPVQTVEPISLGLALAGAASALTGLISYPRLYCYFRECCLQREGARAGAALQEDLDKKLFGQHLVKKVIVKAVSGFLNNTNPKKPLTLSLHGWTGTGKNFVSKIIAESIYEGGLNSNYVHQFVSTLHFPHAHSVGQYKDQLQSWIRGNVSACGRSIFIFDEMDKMHAGLIDSIKPFLDYYEQLDGVSYRRAIFIFLSNAGAEKITEVALDFWKSGKRREDMELKDLEAGVSLSVFNNKNTLFVSHNTSCSEETVT
;
A
#
# COMPACT_ATOMS: atom_id res chain seq x y z
N MET A 1 50.65 6.79 29.75
CA MET A 1 50.93 5.68 30.68
C MET A 1 50.57 4.37 29.99
N LYS A 2 51.56 3.50 29.84
CA LYS A 2 51.42 2.13 29.34
C LYS A 2 50.66 1.28 30.37
N LEU A 3 49.79 0.38 29.92
CA LEU A 3 49.68 -0.97 30.49
C LEU A 3 48.97 -1.92 29.51
N LEU A 4 49.79 -2.77 28.91
CA LEU A 4 49.39 -4.01 28.23
C LEU A 4 48.78 -4.99 29.26
N ARG A 5 47.83 -5.83 28.82
CA ARG A 5 47.88 -7.29 29.03
C ARG A 5 46.87 -8.00 28.13
N GLY A 6 47.34 -9.05 27.47
CA GLY A 6 46.68 -9.80 26.40
C GLY A 6 45.68 -10.87 26.85
N PRO A 7 45.29 -11.76 25.92
CA PRO A 7 44.11 -12.61 26.02
C PRO A 7 44.43 -13.95 26.68
N LEU A 8 43.63 -14.37 27.67
CA LEU A 8 43.72 -15.71 28.26
C LEU A 8 42.31 -16.18 28.65
N GLY A 9 41.92 -17.37 28.21
CA GLY A 9 40.87 -18.14 28.89
C GLY A 9 39.71 -18.65 28.05
N ALA A 10 39.96 -19.18 26.85
CA ALA A 10 39.10 -20.22 26.29
C ALA A 10 39.29 -21.51 27.11
N ALA A 11 38.62 -21.62 28.26
CA ALA A 11 38.63 -22.83 29.09
C ALA A 11 37.51 -22.78 30.15
N LEU A 12 36.25 -22.88 29.72
CA LEU A 12 35.12 -23.22 30.61
C LEU A 12 34.20 -24.18 29.86
N GLY A 13 34.79 -25.30 29.45
CA GLY A 13 34.12 -26.39 28.75
C GLY A 13 34.85 -27.69 29.04
N LEU A 14 34.99 -28.06 30.32
CA LEU A 14 35.26 -29.43 30.79
C LEU A 14 35.32 -29.46 32.34
N ALA A 15 34.19 -29.22 33.01
CA ALA A 15 34.11 -29.40 34.46
C ALA A 15 32.73 -29.94 34.89
N LEU A 16 32.31 -31.03 34.24
CA LEU A 16 31.06 -31.73 34.58
C LEU A 16 31.20 -33.27 34.45
N LEU A 17 32.42 -33.80 34.67
CA LEU A 17 32.69 -35.24 34.59
C LEU A 17 33.08 -35.90 35.92
N LEU A 18 32.82 -35.27 37.07
CA LEU A 18 33.08 -35.89 38.36
C LEU A 18 31.97 -35.54 39.37
N SER A 19 30.80 -36.14 39.18
CA SER A 19 29.80 -36.30 40.23
C SER A 19 29.34 -37.77 40.22
N PRO A 20 29.17 -38.42 41.39
CA PRO A 20 28.72 -39.79 41.44
C PRO A 20 27.30 -39.90 40.89
N VAL A 21 27.07 -40.94 40.10
CA VAL A 21 25.75 -41.30 39.55
C VAL A 21 24.78 -41.52 40.70
N GLN A 22 23.99 -40.50 41.03
CA GLN A 22 22.73 -40.73 41.72
C GLN A 22 21.76 -41.27 40.69
N THR A 23 21.23 -42.45 40.97
CA THR A 23 20.20 -43.14 40.19
C THR A 23 18.95 -42.27 40.13
N VAL A 24 18.84 -41.46 39.08
CA VAL A 24 17.61 -40.74 38.76
C VAL A 24 16.71 -41.72 38.01
N GLU A 25 15.54 -42.01 38.57
CA GLU A 25 14.55 -42.89 37.96
C GLU A 25 14.24 -42.43 36.52
N PRO A 26 14.04 -43.36 35.55
CA PRO A 26 13.87 -43.03 34.14
C PRO A 26 12.67 -42.11 33.86
N ILE A 27 11.72 -42.00 34.79
CA ILE A 27 10.54 -41.14 34.69
C ILE A 27 10.89 -39.66 34.95
N SER A 28 11.83 -39.37 35.88
CA SER A 28 12.19 -37.99 36.24
C SER A 28 13.12 -37.32 35.22
N LEU A 29 13.96 -38.10 34.53
CA LEU A 29 14.76 -37.63 33.39
C LEU A 29 13.88 -37.27 32.17
N GLY A 30 12.76 -37.98 31.98
CA GLY A 30 11.79 -37.69 30.93
C GLY A 30 11.12 -36.32 31.10
N LEU A 31 10.81 -35.92 32.34
CA LEU A 31 10.18 -34.63 32.63
C LEU A 31 11.16 -33.44 32.54
N ALA A 32 12.43 -33.62 32.89
CA ALA A 32 13.44 -32.57 32.79
C ALA A 32 13.76 -32.22 31.32
N LEU A 33 13.80 -33.22 30.43
CA LEU A 33 14.02 -33.01 28.99
C LEU A 33 12.76 -32.53 28.26
N ALA A 34 11.56 -32.93 28.70
CA ALA A 34 10.29 -32.40 28.18
C ALA A 34 10.04 -30.93 28.57
N GLY A 35 10.47 -30.51 29.77
CA GLY A 35 10.35 -29.13 30.25
C GLY A 35 11.34 -28.14 29.60
N ALA A 36 12.56 -28.58 29.29
CA ALA A 36 13.56 -27.71 28.66
C ALA A 36 13.34 -27.51 27.14
N ALA A 37 12.80 -28.51 26.44
CA ALA A 37 12.47 -28.41 25.01
C ALA A 37 11.23 -27.54 24.74
N SER A 38 10.30 -27.44 25.71
CA SER A 38 9.09 -26.63 25.60
C SER A 38 9.33 -25.15 25.94
N ALA A 39 10.34 -24.83 26.76
CA ALA A 39 10.69 -23.43 27.07
C ALA A 39 11.45 -22.72 25.94
N LEU A 40 12.23 -23.46 25.13
CA LEU A 40 12.96 -22.90 23.99
C LEU A 40 12.12 -22.76 22.72
N THR A 41 11.05 -23.56 22.57
CA THR A 41 10.13 -23.47 21.42
C THR A 41 9.14 -22.30 21.54
N GLY A 42 8.94 -21.75 22.73
CA GLY A 42 8.09 -20.56 22.93
C GLY A 42 8.75 -19.21 22.58
N LEU A 43 10.08 -19.15 22.50
CA LEU A 43 10.84 -17.89 22.34
C LEU A 43 11.24 -17.58 20.89
N ILE A 44 11.14 -18.53 19.97
CA ILE A 44 11.37 -18.28 18.55
C ILE A 44 10.00 -18.09 17.90
N SER A 45 9.45 -16.89 18.02
CA SER A 45 8.37 -16.44 17.14
C SER A 45 8.95 -16.35 15.70
N TYR A 46 8.95 -17.50 15.02
CA TYR A 46 9.36 -17.71 13.64
C TYR A 46 8.92 -16.62 12.65
N PRO A 47 7.74 -15.97 12.76
CA PRO A 47 7.39 -14.90 11.83
C PRO A 47 8.38 -13.73 11.88
N ARG A 48 8.85 -13.29 13.06
CA ARG A 48 9.69 -12.08 13.14
C ARG A 48 11.08 -12.27 12.53
N LEU A 49 11.66 -13.47 12.67
CA LEU A 49 12.93 -13.83 12.03
C LEU A 49 12.74 -14.10 10.53
N TYR A 50 11.64 -14.72 10.14
CA TYR A 50 11.31 -14.94 8.71
C TYR A 50 11.12 -13.62 7.98
N CYS A 51 10.45 -12.64 8.59
CA CYS A 51 10.26 -11.30 8.05
C CYS A 51 11.55 -10.46 7.99
N TYR A 52 12.63 -10.92 8.63
CA TYR A 52 13.96 -10.30 8.49
C TYR A 52 14.65 -10.75 7.20
N PHE A 53 14.44 -12.01 6.79
CA PHE A 53 15.06 -12.58 5.59
C PHE A 53 14.15 -12.57 4.35
N ARG A 54 12.84 -12.33 4.53
CA ARG A 54 11.85 -12.22 3.46
C ARG A 54 10.85 -11.11 3.77
N GLU A 55 10.30 -10.52 2.71
CA GLU A 55 9.24 -9.53 2.88
C GLU A 55 7.98 -10.19 3.44
N CYS A 56 7.44 -9.61 4.51
CA CYS A 56 6.19 -10.03 5.10
C CYS A 56 5.10 -9.00 4.86
N CYS A 57 3.85 -9.44 4.93
CA CYS A 57 2.67 -8.57 4.98
C CYS A 57 2.57 -7.89 6.36
N LEU A 58 3.69 -7.32 6.82
CA LEU A 58 3.81 -6.50 8.01
C LEU A 58 3.99 -5.07 7.54
N GLN A 59 2.95 -4.29 7.74
CA GLN A 59 3.01 -2.88 7.44
C GLN A 59 3.84 -2.15 8.49
N ARG A 60 4.52 -1.08 8.08
CA ARG A 60 4.89 0.00 8.99
C ARG A 60 3.64 0.48 9.75
N GLU A 61 3.77 0.77 11.03
CA GLU A 61 2.67 1.34 11.83
C GLU A 61 2.07 2.55 11.11
N GLY A 62 0.74 2.65 11.05
CA GLY A 62 0.04 3.67 10.26
C GLY A 62 0.48 5.10 10.57
N ALA A 63 0.77 5.40 11.85
CA ALA A 63 1.31 6.69 12.27
C ALA A 63 2.71 6.98 11.69
N ARG A 64 3.58 5.97 11.62
CA ARG A 64 4.93 6.11 11.03
C ARG A 64 4.86 6.23 9.51
N ALA A 65 4.00 5.44 8.86
CA ALA A 65 3.77 5.53 7.43
C ALA A 65 3.24 6.92 7.04
N GLY A 66 2.26 7.43 7.79
CA GLY A 66 1.70 8.77 7.58
C GLY A 66 2.71 9.90 7.78
N ALA A 67 3.53 9.82 8.83
CA ALA A 67 4.60 10.80 9.07
C ALA A 67 5.65 10.79 7.95
N ALA A 68 6.10 9.60 7.52
CA ALA A 68 7.03 9.45 6.41
C ALA A 68 6.44 9.98 5.09
N LEU A 69 5.15 9.70 4.84
CA LEU A 69 4.43 10.19 3.67
C LEU A 69 4.37 11.72 3.63
N GLN A 70 4.02 12.37 4.76
CA GLN A 70 3.99 13.83 4.86
C GLN A 70 5.37 14.43 4.60
N GLU A 71 6.41 13.91 5.24
CA GLU A 71 7.78 14.40 5.09
C GLU A 71 8.28 14.29 3.64
N ASP A 72 8.05 13.14 3.00
CA ASP A 72 8.47 12.91 1.63
C ASP A 72 7.71 13.77 0.63
N LEU A 73 6.40 13.94 0.81
CA LEU A 73 5.60 14.83 -0.03
C LEU A 73 6.04 16.29 0.14
N ASP A 74 6.36 16.73 1.36
CA ASP A 74 6.82 18.09 1.61
C ASP A 74 8.17 18.37 0.96
N LYS A 75 9.13 17.45 1.07
CA LYS A 75 10.48 17.60 0.55
C LYS A 75 10.59 17.38 -0.96
N LYS A 76 9.81 16.46 -1.51
CA LYS A 76 10.01 15.94 -2.88
C LYS A 76 8.95 16.41 -3.89
N LEU A 77 7.71 16.70 -3.46
CA LEU A 77 6.63 17.07 -4.37
C LEU A 77 6.46 18.60 -4.44
N PHE A 78 6.53 19.18 -5.63
CA PHE A 78 6.45 20.64 -5.82
C PHE A 78 5.20 21.03 -6.61
N GLY A 79 4.61 22.19 -6.28
CA GLY A 79 3.48 22.76 -7.02
C GLY A 79 2.14 22.03 -6.89
N GLN A 80 2.05 21.05 -5.97
CA GLN A 80 0.86 20.21 -5.76
C GLN A 80 0.32 20.31 -4.33
N HIS A 81 -0.09 21.52 -3.92
CA HIS A 81 -0.54 21.78 -2.54
C HIS A 81 -1.81 21.02 -2.17
N LEU A 82 -2.75 20.86 -3.11
CA LEU A 82 -3.96 20.06 -2.91
C LEU A 82 -3.65 18.59 -2.66
N VAL A 83 -2.76 18.02 -3.48
CA VAL A 83 -2.37 16.61 -3.37
C VAL A 83 -1.76 16.30 -2.00
N LYS A 84 -0.81 17.12 -1.53
CA LYS A 84 -0.17 16.91 -0.23
C LYS A 84 -1.20 16.80 0.90
N LYS A 85 -2.14 17.74 0.95
CA LYS A 85 -3.15 17.82 2.02
C LYS A 85 -4.10 16.63 2.00
N VAL A 86 -4.61 16.27 0.83
CA VAL A 86 -5.62 15.21 0.71
C VAL A 86 -4.99 13.84 0.90
N ILE A 87 -3.90 13.53 0.19
CA ILE A 87 -3.27 12.21 0.23
C ILE A 87 -2.77 11.83 1.62
N VAL A 88 -2.12 12.76 2.33
CA VAL A 88 -1.63 12.46 3.69
C VAL A 88 -2.80 12.13 4.60
N LYS A 89 -3.89 12.91 4.54
CA LYS A 89 -5.08 12.68 5.36
C LYS A 89 -5.75 11.35 5.02
N ALA A 90 -5.96 11.06 3.74
CA ALA A 90 -6.59 9.83 3.25
C ALA A 90 -5.83 8.59 3.69
N VAL A 91 -4.54 8.54 3.35
CA VAL A 91 -3.69 7.38 3.58
C VAL A 91 -3.45 7.19 5.08
N SER A 92 -3.04 8.24 5.81
CA SER A 92 -2.80 8.11 7.26
C SER A 92 -4.07 7.71 8.02
N GLY A 93 -5.21 8.30 7.67
CA GLY A 93 -6.50 7.96 8.26
C GLY A 93 -6.91 6.51 8.00
N PHE A 94 -6.73 6.04 6.76
CA PHE A 94 -7.02 4.66 6.39
C PHE A 94 -6.10 3.66 7.11
N LEU A 95 -4.80 3.93 7.15
CA LEU A 95 -3.82 3.03 7.76
C LEU A 95 -4.00 2.89 9.27
N ASN A 96 -4.42 3.97 9.93
CA ASN A 96 -4.73 4.00 11.37
C ASN A 96 -6.09 3.36 11.71
N ASN A 97 -6.96 3.13 10.72
CA ASN A 97 -8.22 2.44 10.93
C ASN A 97 -7.99 0.91 10.92
N THR A 98 -8.27 0.25 12.04
CA THR A 98 -8.12 -1.21 12.17
C THR A 98 -9.24 -1.99 11.46
N ASN A 99 -10.39 -1.35 11.24
CA ASN A 99 -11.57 -1.95 10.61
C ASN A 99 -12.21 -1.00 9.56
N PRO A 100 -11.52 -0.76 8.43
CA PRO A 100 -12.10 0.00 7.32
C PRO A 100 -13.33 -0.72 6.75
N LYS A 101 -14.35 0.04 6.34
CA LYS A 101 -15.60 -0.52 5.78
C LYS A 101 -15.54 -0.77 4.27
N LYS A 102 -14.56 -0.17 3.60
CA LYS A 102 -14.30 -0.25 2.15
C LYS A 102 -12.79 -0.04 1.92
N PRO A 103 -12.22 -0.53 0.81
CA PRO A 103 -10.83 -0.22 0.45
C PRO A 103 -10.60 1.28 0.30
N LEU A 104 -9.34 1.70 0.47
CA LEU A 104 -8.95 3.06 0.10
C LEU A 104 -8.83 3.14 -1.41
N THR A 105 -9.65 3.99 -2.01
CA THR A 105 -9.61 4.26 -3.45
C THR A 105 -9.19 5.70 -3.69
N LEU A 106 -8.04 5.88 -4.34
CA LEU A 106 -7.50 7.19 -4.71
C LEU A 106 -7.52 7.33 -6.23
N SER A 107 -8.00 8.45 -6.73
CA SER A 107 -7.95 8.77 -8.16
C SER A 107 -7.18 10.05 -8.37
N LEU A 108 -6.01 9.93 -9.00
CA LEU A 108 -5.09 11.02 -9.30
C LEU A 108 -5.25 11.43 -10.76
N HIS A 109 -5.73 12.66 -10.96
CA HIS A 109 -5.98 13.24 -12.27
C HIS A 109 -5.06 14.43 -12.52
N GLY A 110 -4.71 14.69 -13.79
CA GLY A 110 -3.94 15.87 -14.15
C GLY A 110 -3.11 15.70 -15.41
N TRP A 111 -2.40 16.74 -15.81
CA TRP A 111 -1.56 16.72 -17.01
C TRP A 111 -0.40 15.71 -16.89
N THR A 112 0.18 15.33 -18.02
CA THR A 112 1.38 14.48 -18.00
C THR A 112 2.57 15.23 -17.39
N GLY A 113 3.48 14.51 -16.74
CA GLY A 113 4.68 15.10 -16.14
C GLY A 113 4.47 15.90 -14.84
N THR A 114 3.25 15.98 -14.30
CA THR A 114 2.95 16.74 -13.06
C THR A 114 3.14 15.94 -11.77
N GLY A 115 3.61 14.70 -11.86
CA GLY A 115 4.01 13.90 -10.69
C GLY A 115 3.04 12.79 -10.24
N LYS A 116 1.99 12.43 -11.00
CA LYS A 116 1.05 11.35 -10.62
C LYS A 116 1.74 10.02 -10.23
N ASN A 117 2.60 9.51 -11.12
CA ASN A 117 3.41 8.31 -10.88
C ASN A 117 4.44 8.51 -9.75
N PHE A 118 4.89 9.74 -9.52
CA PHE A 118 5.83 10.06 -8.45
C PHE A 118 5.13 10.01 -7.09
N VAL A 119 3.89 10.50 -7.00
CA VAL A 119 3.07 10.44 -5.79
C VAL A 119 2.73 8.99 -5.44
N SER A 120 2.30 8.17 -6.40
CA SER A 120 2.02 6.75 -6.14
C SER A 120 3.26 5.99 -5.64
N LYS A 121 4.44 6.31 -6.18
CA LYS A 121 5.72 5.80 -5.69
C LYS A 121 6.00 6.20 -4.24
N ILE A 122 5.82 7.48 -3.89
CA ILE A 122 6.01 7.96 -2.50
C ILE A 122 5.03 7.26 -1.55
N ILE A 123 3.76 7.07 -1.95
CA ILE A 123 2.77 6.33 -1.15
C ILE A 123 3.26 4.90 -0.90
N ALA A 124 3.70 4.19 -1.95
CA ALA A 124 4.19 2.83 -1.82
C ALA A 124 5.42 2.75 -0.89
N GLU A 125 6.41 3.64 -1.05
CA GLU A 125 7.62 3.71 -0.23
C GLU A 125 7.33 4.07 1.25
N SER A 126 6.26 4.83 1.51
CA SER A 126 5.86 5.16 2.88
C SER A 126 5.26 3.97 3.64
N ILE A 127 4.67 3.01 2.91
CA ILE A 127 3.95 1.84 3.45
C ILE A 127 4.85 0.60 3.50
N TYR A 128 5.56 0.33 2.41
CA TYR A 128 6.45 -0.82 2.23
C TYR A 128 7.87 -0.36 1.91
N GLU A 129 8.87 -0.92 2.59
CA GLU A 129 10.28 -0.55 2.39
C GLU A 129 10.75 -0.79 0.96
N GLY A 130 10.21 -1.82 0.28
CA GLY A 130 10.50 -2.11 -1.12
C GLY A 130 9.84 -1.14 -2.11
N GLY A 131 8.95 -0.25 -1.65
CA GLY A 131 8.20 0.67 -2.52
C GLY A 131 7.46 -0.09 -3.61
N LEU A 132 7.67 0.31 -4.88
CA LEU A 132 7.08 -0.35 -6.05
C LEU A 132 7.64 -1.76 -6.30
N ASN A 133 8.77 -2.12 -5.71
CA ASN A 133 9.37 -3.47 -5.84
C ASN A 133 8.90 -4.43 -4.73
N SER A 134 8.02 -3.96 -3.83
CA SER A 134 7.40 -4.81 -2.81
C SER A 134 6.54 -5.89 -3.46
N ASN A 135 6.55 -7.10 -2.90
CA ASN A 135 5.67 -8.20 -3.33
C ASN A 135 4.19 -7.90 -3.09
N TYR A 136 3.86 -6.85 -2.34
CA TYR A 136 2.50 -6.42 -2.01
C TYR A 136 2.08 -5.15 -2.74
N VAL A 137 2.90 -4.65 -3.67
CA VAL A 137 2.59 -3.48 -4.50
C VAL A 137 2.60 -3.92 -5.95
N HIS A 138 1.47 -3.76 -6.62
CA HIS A 138 1.26 -4.22 -7.98
C HIS A 138 0.89 -3.05 -8.88
N GLN A 139 1.70 -2.81 -9.91
CA GLN A 139 1.47 -1.76 -10.88
C GLN A 139 1.04 -2.34 -12.23
N PHE A 140 -0.10 -1.86 -12.74
CA PHE A 140 -0.63 -2.18 -14.05
C PHE A 140 -0.65 -0.91 -14.90
N VAL A 141 0.09 -0.93 -16.01
CA VAL A 141 0.03 0.11 -17.04
C VAL A 141 -0.91 -0.36 -18.15
N SER A 142 -2.01 0.37 -18.39
CA SER A 142 -3.09 -0.06 -19.29
C SER A 142 -2.61 -0.35 -20.71
N THR A 143 -1.76 0.52 -21.26
CA THR A 143 -1.23 0.37 -22.63
C THR A 143 -0.17 -0.73 -22.78
N LEU A 144 0.45 -1.17 -21.69
CA LEU A 144 1.47 -2.23 -21.71
C LEU A 144 0.86 -3.60 -21.44
N HIS A 145 0.03 -3.70 -20.40
CA HIS A 145 -0.52 -4.98 -19.93
C HIS A 145 -1.84 -5.34 -20.63
N PHE A 146 -2.60 -4.34 -21.08
CA PHE A 146 -3.91 -4.53 -21.70
C PHE A 146 -4.01 -3.85 -23.09
N PRO A 147 -3.05 -4.07 -24.02
CA PRO A 147 -2.96 -3.32 -25.27
C PRO A 147 -4.07 -3.66 -26.29
N HIS A 148 -4.64 -4.86 -26.21
CA HIS A 148 -5.49 -5.41 -27.27
C HIS A 148 -6.95 -5.58 -26.85
N ALA A 149 -7.85 -4.82 -27.48
CA ALA A 149 -9.28 -4.84 -27.18
C ALA A 149 -9.94 -6.23 -27.38
N HIS A 150 -9.47 -7.04 -28.34
CA HIS A 150 -10.03 -8.38 -28.59
C HIS A 150 -9.68 -9.39 -27.49
N SER A 151 -8.65 -9.11 -26.68
CA SER A 151 -8.20 -9.99 -25.58
C SER A 151 -8.76 -9.57 -24.22
N VAL A 152 -9.68 -8.59 -24.19
CA VAL A 152 -10.27 -8.05 -22.95
C VAL A 152 -10.89 -9.15 -22.08
N GLY A 153 -11.52 -10.18 -22.66
CA GLY A 153 -12.05 -11.32 -21.89
C GLY A 153 -10.97 -12.01 -21.06
N GLN A 154 -9.84 -12.36 -21.67
CA GLN A 154 -8.72 -13.01 -20.98
C GLN A 154 -8.07 -12.08 -19.94
N TYR A 155 -7.92 -10.80 -20.25
CA TYR A 155 -7.37 -9.82 -19.32
C TYR A 155 -8.24 -9.64 -18.08
N LYS A 156 -9.57 -9.71 -18.20
CA LYS A 156 -10.48 -9.68 -17.05
C LYS A 156 -10.21 -10.85 -16.10
N ASP A 157 -10.17 -12.06 -16.65
CA ASP A 157 -9.98 -13.28 -15.84
C ASP A 157 -8.61 -13.26 -15.14
N GLN A 158 -7.56 -12.87 -15.86
CA GLN A 158 -6.21 -12.73 -15.31
C GLN A 158 -6.16 -11.67 -14.21
N LEU A 159 -6.74 -10.48 -14.43
CA LEU A 159 -6.73 -9.39 -13.47
C LEU A 159 -7.52 -9.73 -12.20
N GLN A 160 -8.71 -10.31 -12.34
CA GLN A 160 -9.53 -10.74 -11.21
C GLN A 160 -8.85 -11.84 -10.39
N SER A 161 -8.23 -12.82 -11.06
CA SER A 161 -7.46 -13.88 -10.39
C SER A 161 -6.25 -13.31 -9.66
N TRP A 162 -5.52 -12.39 -10.29
CA TRP A 162 -4.34 -11.75 -9.70
C TRP A 162 -4.69 -10.94 -8.45
N ILE A 163 -5.71 -10.09 -8.52
CA ILE A 163 -6.16 -9.26 -7.39
C ILE A 163 -6.59 -10.18 -6.24
N ARG A 164 -7.45 -11.17 -6.52
CA ARG A 164 -7.93 -12.12 -5.52
C ARG A 164 -6.78 -12.88 -4.86
N GLY A 165 -5.84 -13.40 -5.64
CA GLY A 165 -4.70 -14.18 -5.14
C GLY A 165 -3.82 -13.34 -4.21
N ASN A 166 -3.46 -12.12 -4.61
CA ASN A 166 -2.60 -11.24 -3.82
C ASN A 166 -3.29 -10.70 -2.57
N VAL A 167 -4.58 -10.36 -2.64
CA VAL A 167 -5.34 -9.95 -1.44
C VAL A 167 -5.53 -11.11 -0.48
N SER A 168 -5.71 -12.34 -0.98
CA SER A 168 -5.76 -13.54 -0.15
C SER A 168 -4.45 -13.79 0.59
N ALA A 169 -3.31 -13.53 -0.06
CA ALA A 169 -1.99 -13.61 0.56
C ALA A 169 -1.71 -12.45 1.52
N CYS A 170 -2.13 -11.24 1.17
CA CYS A 170 -1.96 -10.03 1.96
C CYS A 170 -3.13 -9.05 1.74
N GLY A 171 -4.00 -8.94 2.74
CA GLY A 171 -5.18 -8.07 2.66
C GLY A 171 -4.88 -6.57 2.55
N ARG A 172 -3.61 -6.15 2.75
CA ARG A 172 -3.14 -4.75 2.60
C ARG A 172 -2.39 -4.49 1.29
N SER A 173 -2.55 -5.35 0.29
CA SER A 173 -1.94 -5.15 -1.03
C SER A 173 -2.36 -3.81 -1.66
N ILE A 174 -1.43 -3.18 -2.38
CA ILE A 174 -1.63 -1.93 -3.12
C ILE A 174 -1.70 -2.26 -4.61
N PHE A 175 -2.74 -1.77 -5.28
CA PHE A 175 -2.91 -1.90 -6.72
C PHE A 175 -2.89 -0.52 -7.37
N ILE A 176 -1.93 -0.29 -8.25
CA ILE A 176 -1.76 0.96 -8.99
C ILE A 176 -2.13 0.71 -10.44
N PHE A 177 -3.11 1.45 -10.96
CA PHE A 177 -3.56 1.39 -12.34
C PHE A 177 -3.18 2.68 -13.04
N ASP A 178 -2.16 2.60 -13.89
CA ASP A 178 -1.67 3.73 -14.68
C ASP A 178 -2.34 3.78 -16.08
N GLU A 179 -2.44 5.00 -16.60
CA GLU A 179 -3.15 5.34 -17.83
C GLU A 179 -4.59 4.83 -17.87
N MET A 180 -5.32 5.01 -16.77
CA MET A 180 -6.69 4.52 -16.59
C MET A 180 -7.66 5.06 -17.66
N ASP A 181 -7.42 6.26 -18.19
CA ASP A 181 -8.19 6.83 -19.32
C ASP A 181 -8.15 5.98 -20.59
N LYS A 182 -7.10 5.17 -20.74
CA LYS A 182 -6.91 4.25 -21.87
C LYS A 182 -7.36 2.82 -21.55
N MET A 183 -7.78 2.54 -20.32
CA MET A 183 -8.24 1.22 -19.90
C MET A 183 -9.60 0.93 -20.53
N HIS A 184 -9.77 -0.28 -21.07
CA HIS A 184 -11.03 -0.69 -21.67
C HIS A 184 -12.14 -0.78 -20.59
N ALA A 185 -13.30 -0.17 -20.84
CA ALA A 185 -14.42 -0.10 -19.88
C ALA A 185 -14.78 -1.47 -19.25
N GLY A 186 -14.81 -2.53 -20.05
CA GLY A 186 -15.04 -3.88 -19.54
C GLY A 186 -14.04 -4.34 -18.46
N LEU A 187 -12.77 -3.92 -18.50
CA LEU A 187 -11.80 -4.22 -17.44
C LEU A 187 -12.07 -3.39 -16.19
N ILE A 188 -12.47 -2.12 -16.35
CA ILE A 188 -12.93 -1.27 -15.25
C ILE A 188 -14.11 -1.93 -14.54
N ASP A 189 -15.08 -2.45 -15.29
CA ASP A 189 -16.24 -3.15 -14.73
C ASP A 189 -15.85 -4.42 -13.97
N SER A 190 -14.79 -5.11 -14.40
CA SER A 190 -14.31 -6.32 -13.72
C SER A 190 -13.67 -6.06 -12.35
N ILE A 191 -13.16 -4.84 -12.10
CA ILE A 191 -12.53 -4.45 -10.83
C ILE A 191 -13.48 -3.74 -9.88
N LYS A 192 -14.59 -3.16 -10.39
CA LYS A 192 -15.61 -2.45 -9.57
C LYS A 192 -16.03 -3.19 -8.31
N PRO A 193 -16.33 -4.51 -8.34
CA PRO A 193 -16.74 -5.22 -7.12
C PRO A 193 -15.74 -5.10 -5.98
N PHE A 194 -14.43 -5.12 -6.28
CA PHE A 194 -13.39 -5.05 -5.26
C PHE A 194 -13.31 -3.69 -4.54
N LEU A 195 -13.95 -2.65 -5.08
CA LEU A 195 -13.90 -1.27 -4.59
C LEU A 195 -15.11 -0.91 -3.71
N ASP A 196 -16.12 -1.78 -3.67
CA ASP A 196 -17.40 -1.55 -2.98
C ASP A 196 -17.32 -1.91 -1.48
N TYR A 197 -18.42 -1.71 -0.75
CA TYR A 197 -18.53 -1.87 0.71
C TYR A 197 -18.71 -3.33 1.18
N TYR A 198 -18.53 -4.31 0.30
CA TYR A 198 -18.70 -5.71 0.64
C TYR A 198 -17.78 -6.13 1.81
N GLU A 199 -18.31 -6.96 2.72
CA GLU A 199 -17.51 -7.56 3.79
C GLU A 199 -16.46 -8.49 3.22
N GLN A 200 -16.92 -9.37 2.34
CA GLN A 200 -16.13 -10.34 1.62
C GLN A 200 -16.72 -10.51 0.22
N LEU A 201 -15.86 -10.76 -0.75
CA LEU A 201 -16.22 -11.24 -2.07
C LEU A 201 -15.50 -12.56 -2.27
N ASP A 202 -16.25 -13.62 -2.51
CA ASP A 202 -15.75 -14.99 -2.64
C ASP A 202 -14.84 -15.42 -1.48
N GLY A 203 -15.23 -15.06 -0.25
CA GLY A 203 -14.51 -15.39 0.99
C GLY A 203 -13.29 -14.51 1.29
N VAL A 204 -12.97 -13.52 0.45
CA VAL A 204 -11.80 -12.63 0.61
C VAL A 204 -12.28 -11.21 0.94
N SER A 205 -11.67 -10.58 1.94
CA SER A 205 -11.98 -9.18 2.29
C SER A 205 -11.00 -8.22 1.63
N TYR A 206 -11.54 -7.30 0.83
CA TYR A 206 -10.77 -6.27 0.13
C TYR A 206 -10.69 -4.94 0.89
N ARG A 207 -11.37 -4.84 2.04
CA ARG A 207 -11.55 -3.59 2.80
C ARG A 207 -10.25 -2.92 3.26
N ARG A 208 -9.17 -3.69 3.37
CA ARG A 208 -7.85 -3.20 3.80
C ARG A 208 -6.89 -2.93 2.63
N ALA A 209 -7.29 -3.24 1.40
CA ALA A 209 -6.49 -2.98 0.21
C ALA A 209 -6.53 -1.50 -0.18
N ILE A 210 -5.55 -1.08 -0.96
CA ILE A 210 -5.44 0.27 -1.49
C ILE A 210 -5.44 0.21 -3.01
N PHE A 211 -6.32 0.96 -3.65
CA PHE A 211 -6.40 1.10 -5.10
C PHE A 211 -6.05 2.54 -5.48
N ILE A 212 -5.10 2.70 -6.39
CA ILE A 212 -4.64 4.01 -6.87
C ILE A 212 -4.83 4.04 -8.39
N PHE A 213 -5.69 4.92 -8.87
CA PHE A 213 -5.94 5.14 -10.28
C PHE A 213 -5.22 6.40 -10.75
N LEU A 214 -4.45 6.30 -11.83
CA LEU A 214 -3.73 7.43 -12.43
C LEU A 214 -4.30 7.68 -13.82
N SER A 215 -4.70 8.93 -14.08
CA SER A 215 -5.31 9.28 -15.35
C SER A 215 -4.96 10.69 -15.81
N ASN A 216 -4.97 10.88 -17.13
CA ASN A 216 -4.94 12.20 -17.75
C ASN A 216 -6.34 12.79 -17.99
N ALA A 217 -7.41 12.06 -17.66
CA ALA A 217 -8.77 12.58 -17.77
C ALA A 217 -8.95 13.83 -16.89
N GLY A 218 -9.61 14.86 -17.44
CA GLY A 218 -9.85 16.13 -16.74
C GLY A 218 -8.66 17.10 -16.72
N ALA A 219 -7.50 16.73 -17.27
CA ALA A 219 -6.30 17.56 -17.25
C ALA A 219 -6.49 18.93 -17.91
N GLU A 220 -7.24 19.00 -19.01
CA GLU A 220 -7.55 20.25 -19.70
C GLU A 220 -8.36 21.20 -18.79
N LYS A 221 -9.39 20.68 -18.12
CA LYS A 221 -10.23 21.48 -17.23
C LYS A 221 -9.48 21.96 -15.99
N ILE A 222 -8.61 21.13 -15.42
CA ILE A 222 -7.72 21.53 -14.31
C ILE A 222 -6.80 22.68 -14.76
N THR A 223 -6.28 22.60 -15.98
CA THR A 223 -5.40 23.63 -16.56
C THR A 223 -6.16 24.93 -16.80
N GLU A 224 -7.41 24.86 -17.28
CA GLU A 224 -8.28 26.02 -17.47
C GLU A 224 -8.55 26.74 -16.15
N VAL A 225 -8.94 26.02 -15.09
CA VAL A 225 -9.17 26.62 -13.76
C VAL A 225 -7.89 27.26 -13.22
N ALA A 226 -6.75 26.58 -13.36
CA ALA A 226 -5.46 27.15 -12.94
C ALA A 226 -5.10 28.42 -13.72
N LEU A 227 -5.39 28.45 -15.03
CA LEU A 227 -5.18 29.62 -15.88
C LEU A 227 -6.10 30.78 -15.50
N ASP A 228 -7.36 30.51 -15.15
CA ASP A 228 -8.32 31.53 -14.74
C ASP A 228 -7.95 32.17 -13.39
N PHE A 229 -7.45 31.36 -12.44
CA PHE A 229 -6.88 31.88 -11.19
C PHE A 229 -5.70 32.81 -11.46
N TRP A 230 -4.78 32.39 -12.33
CA TRP A 230 -3.61 33.18 -12.70
C TRP A 230 -3.99 34.50 -13.39
N LYS A 231 -4.92 34.47 -14.36
CA LYS A 231 -5.46 35.67 -15.05
C LYS A 231 -6.16 36.62 -14.08
N SER A 232 -6.77 36.08 -13.02
CA SER A 232 -7.45 36.85 -11.98
C SER A 232 -6.48 37.41 -10.91
N GLY A 233 -5.16 37.22 -11.08
CA GLY A 233 -4.15 37.66 -10.12
C GLY A 233 -4.14 36.89 -8.80
N LYS A 234 -4.82 35.74 -8.74
CA LYS A 234 -4.83 34.86 -7.55
C LYS A 234 -3.60 33.95 -7.57
N ARG A 235 -3.12 33.55 -6.39
CA ARG A 235 -2.02 32.58 -6.32
C ARG A 235 -2.58 31.18 -6.55
N ARG A 236 -1.70 30.28 -6.99
CA ARG A 236 -2.05 28.87 -7.18
C ARG A 236 -2.46 28.22 -5.86
N GLU A 237 -1.80 28.58 -4.77
CA GLU A 237 -2.02 28.03 -3.42
C GLU A 237 -3.37 28.44 -2.84
N ASP A 238 -4.01 29.48 -3.39
CA ASP A 238 -5.35 29.93 -2.99
C ASP A 238 -6.47 29.07 -3.62
N MET A 239 -6.13 28.21 -4.60
CA MET A 239 -7.07 27.26 -5.21
C MET A 239 -7.39 26.13 -4.25
N GLU A 240 -8.68 25.84 -4.08
CA GLU A 240 -9.20 24.77 -3.23
C GLU A 240 -9.79 23.62 -4.06
N LEU A 241 -9.99 22.47 -3.43
CA LEU A 241 -10.52 21.27 -4.11
C LEU A 241 -11.89 21.53 -4.76
N LYS A 242 -12.75 22.29 -4.08
CA LYS A 242 -14.09 22.68 -4.57
C LYS A 242 -14.07 23.43 -5.90
N ASP A 243 -12.99 24.16 -6.18
CA ASP A 243 -12.84 24.94 -7.42
C ASP A 243 -12.59 24.01 -8.62
N LEU A 244 -12.01 22.83 -8.36
CA LEU A 244 -11.73 21.80 -9.35
C LEU A 244 -12.89 20.79 -9.48
N GLU A 245 -13.58 20.49 -8.39
CA GLU A 245 -14.66 19.50 -8.35
C GLU A 245 -15.76 19.78 -9.39
N ALA A 246 -16.27 21.00 -9.50
CA ALA A 246 -17.38 21.31 -10.40
C ALA A 246 -17.03 21.10 -11.90
N GLY A 247 -15.81 21.50 -12.30
CA GLY A 247 -15.35 21.37 -13.68
C GLY A 247 -14.86 19.96 -14.01
N VAL A 248 -14.06 19.37 -13.12
CA VAL A 248 -13.44 18.06 -13.34
C VAL A 248 -14.46 16.95 -13.24
N SER A 249 -15.45 17.05 -12.35
CA SER A 249 -16.56 16.09 -12.28
C SER A 249 -17.22 15.93 -13.64
N LEU A 250 -17.66 17.02 -14.28
CA LEU A 250 -18.34 16.93 -15.59
C LEU A 250 -17.45 16.31 -16.67
N SER A 251 -16.16 16.64 -16.72
CA SER A 251 -15.21 16.10 -17.71
C SER A 251 -14.84 14.64 -17.44
N VAL A 252 -14.73 14.25 -16.16
CA VAL A 252 -14.43 12.87 -15.75
C VAL A 252 -15.67 11.99 -15.94
N PHE A 253 -16.87 12.44 -15.55
CA PHE A 253 -18.13 11.72 -15.76
C PHE A 253 -18.49 11.55 -17.24
N ASN A 254 -18.16 12.52 -18.10
CA ASN A 254 -18.39 12.39 -19.56
C ASN A 254 -17.40 11.45 -20.25
N ASN A 255 -16.27 11.12 -19.60
CA ASN A 255 -15.36 10.13 -20.14
C ASN A 255 -15.87 8.73 -19.80
N LYS A 256 -16.32 7.99 -20.82
CA LYS A 256 -16.92 6.65 -20.70
C LYS A 256 -16.00 5.60 -20.05
N ASN A 257 -14.71 5.90 -19.89
CA ASN A 257 -13.70 5.05 -19.27
C ASN A 257 -13.33 5.48 -17.84
N THR A 258 -14.20 6.17 -17.12
CA THR A 258 -13.95 6.51 -15.72
C THR A 258 -14.84 5.70 -14.78
N LEU A 259 -14.23 5.19 -13.70
CA LEU A 259 -14.90 4.38 -12.68
C LEU A 259 -16.11 5.09 -12.04
N PHE A 260 -16.13 6.43 -12.14
CA PHE A 260 -17.11 7.33 -11.52
C PHE A 260 -18.52 7.25 -12.13
N VAL A 261 -18.74 6.60 -13.28
CA VAL A 261 -20.05 6.56 -13.97
C VAL A 261 -21.15 5.80 -13.19
N SER A 262 -20.88 5.17 -12.03
CA SER A 262 -21.88 4.31 -11.36
C SER A 262 -22.14 4.51 -9.86
N HIS A 263 -21.66 5.56 -9.20
CA HIS A 263 -22.02 5.82 -7.80
C HIS A 263 -22.74 7.15 -7.61
N ASN A 264 -24.07 7.11 -7.78
CA ASN A 264 -24.96 8.08 -7.15
C ASN A 264 -25.22 7.63 -5.70
N THR A 265 -24.26 7.82 -4.79
CA THR A 265 -24.47 7.90 -3.32
C THR A 265 -23.17 8.01 -2.51
N SER A 266 -23.11 9.05 -1.68
CA SER A 266 -22.35 9.17 -0.42
C SER A 266 -20.81 9.15 -0.47
N CYS A 267 -20.27 10.37 -0.38
CA CYS A 267 -18.89 10.75 -0.10
C CYS A 267 -18.12 9.80 0.83
N SER A 268 -17.18 9.07 0.24
CA SER A 268 -15.84 8.82 0.80
C SER A 268 -14.88 8.49 -0.35
N GLU A 269 -15.01 9.23 -1.45
CA GLU A 269 -14.15 9.17 -2.62
C GLU A 269 -13.40 10.49 -2.67
N GLU A 270 -12.12 10.50 -2.29
CA GLU A 270 -11.28 11.69 -2.42
C GLU A 270 -10.66 11.67 -3.81
N THR A 271 -11.35 12.30 -4.77
CA THR A 271 -10.77 12.65 -6.07
C THR A 271 -9.73 13.74 -5.81
N VAL A 272 -8.46 13.44 -6.04
CA VAL A 272 -7.36 14.38 -5.80
C VAL A 272 -6.85 14.85 -7.16
N THR A 273 -7.01 16.14 -7.40
CA THR A 273 -6.62 16.85 -8.63
C THR A 273 -5.39 17.72 -8.39
#